data_AF-A0A5B8U8H7-F1
#
_entry.id   AF-A0A5B8U8H7-F1
#
_cell.length_a   1.000
_cell.length_b   1.000
_cell.length_c   1.000
_cell.angle_alpha   90.00
_cell.angle_beta   90.00
_cell.angle_gamma   90.00
#
_symmetry.space_group_name_H-M   'P 1'
#
loop_
_entity.id
_entity.type
_entity.pdbx_description
1 polymer ?
#
loop_
_entity_poly.entity_id
_entity_poly.type
_entity_poly.pdbx_seq_one_letter_code
_entity_poly.pdbx_strand_id
1 'polypeptide(L)'
;MTNHAALLAIVDQEVTSRIEDPHPERLVEALHLRAALAADARPLPPVAAATLRRVLDEEGALSALAAAEAREAAAAQLRSA
;
A
#
# COMPACT_ATOMS: atom_id res chain seq x y z
N MET A 1 -6.24 14.40 -10.98
CA MET A 1 -4.90 13.82 -11.26
C MET A 1 -4.16 13.39 -10.00
N THR A 2 -4.36 14.07 -8.86
CA THR A 2 -3.68 13.79 -7.57
C THR A 2 -3.82 12.35 -7.06
N ASN A 3 -5.00 11.73 -7.19
CA ASN A 3 -5.22 10.37 -6.71
C ASN A 3 -4.45 9.30 -7.51
N HIS A 4 -4.22 9.52 -8.81
CA HIS A 4 -3.51 8.55 -9.64
C HIS A 4 -2.00 8.54 -9.34
N ALA A 5 -1.41 9.72 -9.17
CA ALA A 5 -0.01 9.85 -8.74
C ALA A 5 0.23 9.27 -7.35
N ALA A 6 -0.71 9.48 -6.41
CA ALA A 6 -0.64 8.88 -5.08
C ALA A 6 -0.71 7.34 -5.14
N LEU A 7 -1.58 6.79 -6.00
CA LEU A 7 -1.69 5.34 -6.20
C LEU A 7 -0.39 4.73 -6.75
N LEU A 8 0.22 5.39 -7.74
CA LEU A 8 1.51 4.96 -8.28
C LEU A 8 2.61 5.00 -7.21
N ALA A 9 2.65 6.03 -6.37
CA ALA A 9 3.64 6.12 -5.30
C ALA A 9 3.53 4.98 -4.27
N ILE A 10 2.30 4.62 -3.87
CA ILE A 10 2.05 3.48 -2.97
C ILE A 10 2.53 2.17 -3.62
N VAL A 11 2.23 1.97 -4.90
CA VAL A 11 2.66 0.76 -5.62
C VAL A 11 4.17 0.72 -5.83
N ASP A 12 4.83 1.85 -6.07
CA ASP A 12 6.29 1.92 -6.17
C ASP A 12 6.98 1.56 -4.84
N GLN A 13 6.38 1.96 -3.71
CA GLN A 13 6.84 1.55 -2.38
C GLN A 13 6.66 0.04 -2.17
N GLU A 14 5.51 -0.53 -2.59
CA GLU A 14 5.30 -1.99 -2.55
C GLU A 14 6.31 -2.73 -3.44
N VAL A 15 6.59 -2.27 -4.66
CA VAL A 15 7.60 -2.91 -5.52
C VAL A 15 8.96 -2.93 -4.82
N THR A 16 9.33 -1.81 -4.19
CA THR A 16 10.59 -1.68 -3.45
C THR A 16 10.63 -2.65 -2.26
N SER A 17 9.53 -2.80 -1.52
CA SER A 17 9.44 -3.71 -0.36
C SER A 17 9.62 -5.18 -0.74
N ARG A 18 9.29 -5.55 -2.00
CA ARG A 18 9.35 -6.94 -2.50
C ARG A 18 10.66 -7.34 -3.15
N ILE A 19 11.64 -6.44 -3.31
CA ILE A 19 12.93 -6.77 -3.94
C ILE A 19 13.69 -7.86 -3.18
N GLU A 20 13.60 -7.84 -1.85
CA GLU A 20 14.30 -8.79 -0.96
C GLU A 20 13.35 -9.84 -0.35
N ASP A 21 12.09 -9.88 -0.79
CA ASP A 21 11.09 -10.84 -0.30
C ASP A 21 11.42 -12.25 -0.85
N PRO A 22 11.34 -13.31 -0.02
CA PRO A 22 11.59 -14.68 -0.47
C PRO A 22 10.58 -15.20 -1.52
N HIS A 23 9.50 -14.46 -1.78
CA HIS A 23 8.45 -14.76 -2.74
C HIS A 23 8.54 -13.87 -4.00
N PRO A 24 9.35 -14.25 -5.01
CA PRO A 24 9.54 -13.45 -6.22
C PRO A 24 8.25 -13.24 -7.03
N GLU A 25 7.27 -14.13 -6.90
CA GLU A 25 5.94 -13.98 -7.50
C GLU A 25 5.24 -12.70 -7.04
N ARG A 26 5.45 -12.28 -5.78
CA ARG A 26 4.84 -11.07 -5.23
C ARG A 26 5.44 -9.81 -5.84
N LEU A 27 6.75 -9.83 -6.12
CA LEU A 27 7.42 -8.76 -6.86
C LEU A 27 6.88 -8.66 -8.29
N VAL A 28 6.70 -9.80 -8.96
CA VAL A 28 6.12 -9.84 -10.32
C VAL A 28 4.71 -9.28 -10.35
N GLU A 29 3.86 -9.66 -9.38
CA GLU A 29 2.51 -9.11 -9.24
C GLU A 29 2.51 -7.59 -9.02
N ALA A 30 3.38 -7.08 -8.16
CA ALA A 30 3.51 -5.65 -7.89
C ALA A 30 4.01 -4.88 -9.14
N LEU A 31 4.97 -5.42 -9.87
CA LEU A 31 5.44 -4.87 -11.15
C LEU A 31 4.34 -4.87 -12.22
N HIS A 32 3.53 -5.93 -12.27
CA HIS A 32 2.41 -6.03 -13.20
C HIS A 32 1.33 -4.98 -12.89
N LEU A 33 1.00 -4.79 -11.61
CA LEU A 33 0.12 -3.71 -11.17
C LEU A 33 0.68 -2.34 -11.53
N ARG A 34 1.95 -2.07 -11.24
CA ARG A 34 2.62 -0.81 -11.58
C ARG A 34 2.52 -0.50 -13.06
N ALA A 35 2.81 -1.48 -13.92
CA ALA A 35 2.71 -1.34 -15.37
C ALA A 35 1.26 -1.06 -15.83
N ALA A 36 0.28 -1.77 -15.27
CA ALA A 36 -1.13 -1.56 -15.60
C ALA A 36 -1.62 -0.16 -15.19
N LEU A 37 -1.20 0.35 -14.03
CA LEU A 37 -1.51 1.71 -13.58
C LEU A 37 -0.81 2.76 -14.43
N ALA A 38 0.48 2.58 -14.74
CA ALA A 38 1.22 3.53 -15.58
C ALA A 38 0.65 3.63 -17.00
N ALA A 39 0.02 2.56 -17.50
CA ALA A 39 -0.70 2.53 -18.76
C ALA A 39 -2.16 3.04 -18.69
N ASP A 40 -2.64 3.45 -17.50
CA ASP A 40 -4.05 3.76 -17.21
C ASP A 40 -5.02 2.68 -17.73
N ALA A 41 -4.64 1.41 -17.56
CA ALA A 41 -5.39 0.27 -18.09
C ALA A 41 -6.79 0.18 -17.44
N ARG A 42 -7.82 0.06 -18.29
CA ARG A 42 -9.22 -0.08 -17.86
C ARG A 42 -9.97 -1.12 -18.70
N PRO A 43 -10.47 -2.22 -18.11
CA PRO A 43 -10.30 -2.60 -16.70
C PRO A 43 -8.87 -3.05 -16.38
N LEU A 44 -8.51 -3.04 -15.09
CA LEU A 44 -7.26 -3.66 -14.64
C LEU A 44 -7.30 -5.17 -14.90
N PRO A 45 -6.18 -5.78 -15.30
CA PRO A 45 -6.05 -7.24 -15.33
C PRO A 45 -6.40 -7.85 -13.97
N PRO A 46 -7.04 -9.05 -13.92
CA PRO A 46 -7.51 -9.64 -12.65
C PRO A 46 -6.43 -9.74 -11.57
N VAL A 47 -5.20 -10.11 -11.97
CA VAL A 47 -4.05 -10.18 -11.05
C VAL A 47 -3.72 -8.80 -10.49
N ALA A 48 -3.55 -7.79 -11.35
CA ALA A 48 -3.29 -6.42 -10.91
C ALA A 48 -4.39 -5.89 -9.98
N ALA A 49 -5.67 -6.16 -10.30
CA ALA A 49 -6.79 -5.75 -9.46
C ALA A 49 -6.75 -6.40 -8.06
N ALA A 50 -6.42 -7.69 -7.98
CA ALA A 50 -6.26 -8.41 -6.72
C ALA A 50 -5.06 -7.87 -5.92
N THR A 51 -3.92 -7.66 -6.57
CA THR A 51 -2.73 -7.05 -5.96
C THR A 51 -3.03 -5.65 -5.43
N LEU A 52 -3.77 -4.83 -6.19
CA LEU A 52 -4.14 -3.49 -5.78
C LEU A 52 -5.03 -3.49 -4.53
N ARG A 53 -6.01 -4.41 -4.48
CA ARG A 53 -6.85 -4.58 -3.29
C ARG A 53 -6.00 -4.89 -2.07
N ARG A 54 -5.11 -5.89 -2.17
CA ARG A 54 -4.21 -6.29 -1.08
C ARG A 54 -3.36 -5.13 -0.58
N VAL A 55 -2.70 -4.40 -1.48
CA VAL A 55 -1.85 -3.25 -1.13
C VAL A 55 -2.63 -2.18 -0.37
N LEU A 56 -3.84 -1.84 -0.85
CA LEU A 56 -4.66 -0.82 -0.19
C LEU A 56 -5.19 -1.29 1.18
N ASP A 57 -5.50 -2.57 1.32
CA ASP A 57 -5.95 -3.13 2.59
C ASP A 57 -4.80 -3.14 3.63
N GLU A 58 -3.56 -3.48 3.21
CA GLU A 58 -2.35 -3.41 4.05
C GLU A 58 -2.04 -1.97 4.49
N GLU A 59 -2.04 -1.01 3.55
CA GLU A 59 -1.83 0.42 3.87
C GLU A 59 -2.92 0.98 4.80
N GLY A 60 -4.17 0.55 4.59
CA GLY A 60 -5.28 0.89 5.46
C GLY A 60 -5.10 0.35 6.89
N ALA A 61 -4.65 -0.89 7.02
CA ALA A 61 -4.37 -1.51 8.32
C ALA A 61 -3.22 -0.80 9.06
N LEU A 62 -2.13 -0.47 8.37
CA LEU A 62 -1.01 0.30 8.95
C LEU A 62 -1.45 1.68 9.43
N SER A 63 -2.25 2.38 8.62
CA SER A 63 -2.80 3.69 8.98
C SER A 63 -3.71 3.61 10.21
N ALA A 64 -4.54 2.56 10.30
CA ALA A 64 -5.42 2.34 11.44
C ALA A 64 -4.62 2.03 12.73
N LEU A 65 -3.56 1.22 12.63
CA LEU A 65 -2.67 0.92 13.74
C LEU A 65 -1.97 2.19 14.27
N ALA A 66 -1.37 2.97 13.37
CA ALA A 66 -0.71 4.23 13.73
C ALA A 66 -1.67 5.22 14.42
N ALA A 67 -2.93 5.28 13.96
CA ALA A 67 -3.96 6.10 14.59
C ALA A 67 -4.35 5.61 15.99
N ALA A 68 -4.34 4.29 16.23
CA ALA A 68 -4.59 3.72 17.56
C ALA A 68 -3.44 4.04 18.52
N GLU A 69 -2.19 3.86 18.09
CA GLU A 69 -0.99 4.17 18.86
C GLU A 69 -0.93 5.65 19.26
N ALA A 70 -1.25 6.56 18.33
CA ALA A 70 -1.28 7.99 18.61
C ALA A 70 -2.30 8.36 19.70
N ARG A 71 -3.47 7.69 19.72
CA ARG A 71 -4.49 7.89 20.76
C ARG A 71 -4.02 7.39 22.11
N GLU A 72 -3.34 6.24 22.15
CA GLU A 72 -2.80 5.71 23.39
C GLU A 72 -1.70 6.61 23.97
N ALA A 73 -0.80 7.11 23.12
CA ALA A 73 0.24 8.05 23.52
C ALA A 73 -0.35 9.35 24.09
N ALA A 74 -1.38 9.92 23.45
CA ALA A 74 -2.08 11.11 23.94
C ALA A 74 -2.76 10.86 25.30
N ALA A 75 -3.42 9.71 25.48
CA ALA A 75 -4.04 9.33 26.75
C ALA A 75 -3.01 9.11 27.87
N ALA A 76 -1.82 8.59 27.54
CA ALA A 76 -0.72 8.44 28.50
C ALA A 76 -0.21 9.81 28.98
N GLN A 77 -0.02 10.77 28.07
CA GLN A 77 0.42 12.14 28.40
C GLN A 77 -0.55 12.84 29.36
N LEU A 78 -1.86 12.70 29.13
CA LEU A 78 -2.90 13.29 30.00
C LEU A 78 -2.90 12.72 31.42
N ARG A 79 -2.47 11.47 31.61
CA ARG A 79 -2.36 10.85 32.95
C ARG A 79 -1.09 11.26 33.69
N SER A 80 -0.07 11.71 32.98
CA SER A 80 1.22 12.12 33.54
C SER A 80 1.36 13.63 33.78
N ALA A 81 0.36 14.41 33.36
CA ALA A 81 0.30 15.88 33.51
C ALA A 81 -0.59 16.25 34.71
#